data_AF-A0A8J8GXR1-F1
#
_entry.id   AF-A0A8J8GXR1-F1
#
_cell.length_a   1.000
_cell.length_b   1.000
_cell.length_c   1.000
_cell.angle_alpha   90.00
_cell.angle_beta   90.00
_cell.angle_gamma   90.00
#
_symmetry.space_group_name_H-M   'P 1'
#
loop_
_entity.id
_entity.type
_entity.pdbx_description
1 polymer ?
#
loop_
_entity_poly.entity_id
_entity_poly.type
_entity_poly.pdbx_seq_one_letter_code
_entity_poly.pdbx_strand_id
1 'polypeptide(L)'
;MTIFLAATLLAGCGRSAAENAEDDAARKAAQIGKEIHGVRNDIWTAEDLGRRAAVREDAKLLAIAGSDTGTKDGVTLTLKITGTGADQPLISSGEPEQTFEFCFDVRITRYEVGEPRKVACPANAPITYPAQQAAPLLPAEDKLKAALARVTDETSARSAIADLQLDQRVRTQYVTRDGVVGVALRADDASAHSFDCRLVRITRGQPVKLDVWRPASVYLQPGELSCTASEAAGGLGMRPPH
;
A
#
# COMPACT_ATOMS: atom_id res chain seq x y z
N MET A 1 79.75 10.52 -5.43
CA MET A 1 78.58 10.73 -4.53
C MET A 1 77.36 10.83 -5.43
N THR A 2 76.67 9.72 -5.65
CA THR A 2 75.62 9.59 -6.67
C THR A 2 74.27 9.67 -5.98
N ILE A 3 73.52 10.75 -6.25
CA ILE A 3 72.19 10.99 -5.68
C ILE A 3 71.18 10.15 -6.48
N PHE A 4 70.60 9.14 -5.85
CA PHE A 4 69.44 8.42 -6.38
C PHE A 4 68.18 9.26 -6.19
N LEU A 5 67.61 9.74 -7.30
CA LEU A 5 66.30 10.37 -7.33
C LEU A 5 65.24 9.26 -7.30
N ALA A 6 64.63 9.02 -6.14
CA ALA A 6 63.50 8.11 -6.01
C ALA A 6 62.22 8.83 -6.48
N ALA A 7 61.76 8.52 -7.69
CA ALA A 7 60.46 8.96 -8.18
C ALA A 7 59.35 8.10 -7.55
N THR A 8 58.72 8.61 -6.49
CA THR A 8 57.50 8.07 -5.92
C THR A 8 56.33 8.36 -6.86
N LEU A 9 55.92 7.35 -7.64
CA LEU A 9 54.66 7.35 -8.37
C LEU A 9 53.51 7.27 -7.35
N LEU A 10 52.84 8.40 -7.11
CA LEU A 10 51.54 8.46 -6.48
C LEU A 10 50.51 7.85 -7.45
N ALA A 11 50.24 6.54 -7.31
CA ALA A 11 49.05 5.95 -7.91
C ALA A 11 47.83 6.52 -7.17
N GLY A 12 47.14 7.48 -7.79
CA GLY A 12 45.92 8.06 -7.24
C GLY A 12 44.80 7.01 -7.20
N CYS A 13 44.29 6.71 -6.01
CA CYS A 13 43.08 5.92 -5.81
C CYS A 13 41.84 6.73 -6.23
N GLY A 14 41.61 6.88 -7.54
CA GLY A 14 40.32 7.34 -8.06
C GLY A 14 39.32 6.19 -8.04
N ARG A 15 38.09 6.42 -7.55
CA ARG A 15 37.00 5.44 -7.67
C ARG A 15 36.52 5.38 -9.10
N SER A 16 36.30 4.16 -9.57
CA SER A 16 35.77 3.91 -10.91
C SER A 16 34.29 4.30 -11.01
N ALA A 17 33.85 4.57 -12.24
CA ALA A 17 32.44 4.77 -12.57
C ALA A 17 31.55 3.62 -12.07
N ALA A 18 32.04 2.37 -12.18
CA ALA A 18 31.33 1.19 -11.70
C ALA A 18 31.16 1.16 -10.18
N GLU A 19 32.19 1.52 -9.41
CA GLU A 19 32.11 1.62 -7.95
C GLU A 19 31.17 2.74 -7.50
N ASN A 20 31.18 3.87 -8.20
CA ASN A 20 30.27 4.98 -7.92
C ASN A 20 28.82 4.61 -8.27
N ALA A 21 28.60 3.88 -9.37
CA ALA A 21 27.30 3.36 -9.76
C ALA A 21 26.78 2.31 -8.79
N GLU A 22 27.65 1.46 -8.23
CA GLU A 22 27.28 0.49 -7.21
C GLU A 22 26.80 1.17 -5.93
N ASP A 23 27.52 2.16 -5.44
CA ASP A 23 27.11 2.97 -4.27
C ASP A 23 25.77 3.65 -4.53
N ASP A 24 25.56 4.17 -5.74
CA ASP A 24 24.30 4.77 -6.14
C ASP A 24 23.13 3.77 -6.15
N ALA A 25 23.34 2.59 -6.74
CA ALA A 25 22.36 1.52 -6.73
C ALA A 25 22.07 1.02 -5.31
N ALA A 26 23.07 0.93 -4.43
CA ALA A 26 22.91 0.55 -3.04
C ALA A 26 22.06 1.58 -2.26
N ARG A 27 22.31 2.89 -2.45
CA ARG A 27 21.48 3.94 -1.85
C ARG A 27 20.03 3.87 -2.33
N LYS A 28 19.82 3.66 -3.63
CA LYS A 28 18.48 3.44 -4.21
C LYS A 28 17.81 2.21 -3.61
N ALA A 29 18.53 1.09 -3.45
CA ALA A 29 18.02 -0.13 -2.82
C ALA A 29 17.54 0.12 -1.38
N ALA A 30 18.34 0.85 -0.59
CA ALA A 30 17.99 1.19 0.79
C ALA A 30 16.75 2.09 0.85
N GLN A 31 16.67 3.08 -0.05
CA GLN A 31 15.53 3.99 -0.14
C GLN A 31 14.24 3.24 -0.53
N ILE A 32 14.32 2.36 -1.54
CA ILE A 32 13.20 1.52 -1.97
C ILE A 32 12.71 0.64 -0.82
N GLY A 33 13.64 0.01 -0.07
CA GLY A 33 13.28 -0.79 1.10
C GLY A 33 12.48 0.00 2.15
N LYS A 34 12.91 1.23 2.46
CA LYS A 34 12.21 2.13 3.40
C LYS A 34 10.83 2.55 2.89
N GLU A 35 10.71 2.89 1.62
CA GLU A 35 9.42 3.25 1.00
C GLU A 35 8.43 2.09 1.00
N ILE A 36 8.91 0.87 0.70
CA ILE A 36 8.08 -0.33 0.70
C ILE A 36 7.61 -0.69 2.11
N HIS A 37 8.50 -0.63 3.11
CA HIS A 37 8.17 -0.87 4.53
C HIS A 37 7.14 0.15 5.05
N GLY A 38 7.30 1.42 4.66
CA GLY A 38 6.38 2.50 5.01
C GLY A 38 6.53 2.98 6.46
N VAL A 39 5.55 3.75 6.93
CA VAL A 39 5.58 4.40 8.26
C VAL A 39 4.90 3.58 9.37
N ARG A 40 4.25 2.46 9.05
CA ARG A 40 3.50 1.65 10.01
C ARG A 40 4.22 0.33 10.29
N ASN A 41 4.32 -0.04 11.57
CA ASN A 41 4.84 -1.34 12.03
C ASN A 41 3.84 -2.50 11.83
N ASP A 42 3.10 -2.44 10.72
CA ASP A 42 2.13 -3.45 10.32
C ASP A 42 2.89 -4.72 9.88
N ILE A 43 2.23 -5.87 10.04
CA ILE A 43 2.76 -7.14 9.55
C ILE A 43 2.35 -7.25 8.08
N TRP A 44 3.34 -7.25 7.19
CA TRP A 44 3.14 -7.38 5.74
C TRP A 44 3.52 -8.78 5.31
N THR A 45 2.71 -9.39 4.45
CA THR A 45 3.09 -10.66 3.83
C THR A 45 4.16 -10.43 2.76
N ALA A 46 4.84 -11.51 2.37
CA ALA A 46 5.73 -11.48 1.22
C ALA A 46 4.99 -11.02 -0.04
N GLU A 47 3.76 -11.48 -0.27
CA GLU A 47 2.97 -11.06 -1.43
C GLU A 47 2.69 -9.55 -1.43
N ASP A 48 2.34 -8.96 -0.29
CA ASP A 48 2.08 -7.51 -0.19
C ASP A 48 3.31 -6.68 -0.56
N LEU A 49 4.47 -7.05 0.01
CA LEU A 49 5.74 -6.37 -0.29
C LEU A 49 6.17 -6.61 -1.74
N GLY A 50 5.95 -7.82 -2.26
CA GLY A 50 6.22 -8.19 -3.63
C GLY A 50 5.41 -7.34 -4.62
N ARG A 51 4.12 -7.14 -4.37
CA ARG A 51 3.25 -6.28 -5.19
C ARG A 51 3.74 -4.84 -5.20
N ARG A 52 4.11 -4.29 -4.04
CA ARG A 52 4.67 -2.93 -3.93
C ARG A 52 6.00 -2.78 -4.68
N ALA A 53 6.87 -3.78 -4.61
CA ALA A 53 8.15 -3.77 -5.32
C ALA A 53 7.97 -3.91 -6.84
N ALA A 54 7.04 -4.75 -7.29
CA ALA A 54 6.87 -5.07 -8.70
C ALA A 54 6.30 -3.93 -9.56
N VAL A 55 5.58 -2.98 -8.96
CA VAL A 55 5.02 -1.81 -9.68
C VAL A 55 6.03 -0.68 -9.85
N ARG A 56 7.25 -0.82 -9.32
CA ARG A 56 8.26 0.24 -9.39
C ARG A 56 8.92 0.33 -10.77
N GLU A 57 9.19 1.56 -11.19
CA GLU A 57 9.88 1.84 -12.45
C GLU A 57 11.41 1.80 -12.29
N ASP A 58 11.90 2.19 -11.11
CA ASP A 58 13.32 2.33 -10.75
C ASP A 58 13.99 1.03 -10.24
N ALA A 59 13.24 -0.05 -10.13
CA ALA A 59 13.76 -1.39 -9.79
C ALA A 59 12.93 -2.50 -10.43
N LYS A 60 13.53 -3.70 -10.53
CA LYS A 60 12.82 -4.93 -10.93
C LYS A 60 12.93 -5.97 -9.81
N LEU A 61 11.80 -6.48 -9.34
CA LEU A 61 11.77 -7.58 -8.37
C LEU A 61 12.13 -8.88 -9.08
N LEU A 62 13.20 -9.56 -8.66
CA LEU A 62 13.66 -10.82 -9.27
C LEU A 62 13.37 -12.06 -8.41
N ALA A 63 13.33 -11.90 -7.09
CA ALA A 63 13.01 -12.97 -6.15
C ALA A 63 12.43 -12.41 -4.85
N ILE A 64 11.69 -13.27 -4.16
CA ILE A 64 11.16 -12.99 -2.83
C ILE A 64 11.27 -14.22 -1.95
N ALA A 65 11.66 -14.03 -0.69
CA ALA A 65 11.79 -15.09 0.30
C ALA A 65 11.22 -14.65 1.66
N GLY A 66 10.74 -15.61 2.45
CA GLY A 66 10.04 -15.37 3.72
C GLY A 66 8.52 -15.40 3.58
N SER A 67 7.80 -15.44 4.71
CA SER A 67 6.33 -15.43 4.75
C SER A 67 5.76 -14.04 5.00
N ASP A 68 6.28 -13.36 6.02
CA ASP A 68 5.81 -12.08 6.51
C ASP A 68 6.86 -11.38 7.38
N THR A 69 6.69 -10.07 7.56
CA THR A 69 7.59 -9.22 8.34
C THR A 69 7.52 -9.45 9.85
N GLY A 70 6.52 -10.17 10.35
CA GLY A 70 6.36 -10.50 11.76
C GLY A 70 7.31 -11.60 12.25
N THR A 71 7.85 -12.39 11.32
CA THR A 71 8.88 -13.40 11.62
C THR A 71 10.24 -12.75 11.93
N LYS A 72 11.09 -13.48 12.66
CA LYS A 72 12.46 -13.02 12.97
C LYS A 72 13.28 -12.74 11.72
N ASP A 73 13.11 -13.57 10.69
CA ASP A 73 13.86 -13.47 9.45
C ASP A 73 13.25 -12.43 8.49
N GLY A 74 11.95 -12.16 8.63
CA GLY A 74 11.21 -11.18 7.83
C GLY A 74 11.01 -11.64 6.39
N VAL A 75 10.92 -10.67 5.49
CA VAL A 75 10.83 -10.88 4.04
C VAL A 75 12.08 -10.31 3.37
N THR A 76 12.69 -11.06 2.47
CA THR A 76 13.82 -10.59 1.64
C THR A 76 13.37 -10.42 0.20
N LEU A 77 13.59 -9.22 -0.34
CA LEU A 77 13.37 -8.87 -1.74
C LEU A 77 14.70 -8.83 -2.47
N THR A 78 14.84 -9.57 -3.57
CA THR A 78 15.99 -9.41 -4.47
C THR A 78 15.59 -8.45 -5.59
N LEU A 79 16.20 -7.27 -5.62
CA LEU A 79 15.90 -6.19 -6.54
C LEU A 79 17.05 -5.98 -7.52
N LYS A 80 16.75 -5.86 -8.82
CA LYS A 80 17.68 -5.37 -9.85
C LYS A 80 17.50 -3.86 -10.00
N ILE A 81 18.57 -3.11 -9.84
CA ILE A 81 18.57 -1.64 -9.78
C ILE A 81 19.66 -1.10 -10.70
N THR A 82 19.32 -0.05 -11.44
CA THR A 82 20.28 0.69 -12.28
C THR A 82 20.94 1.80 -11.46
N GLY A 83 22.25 1.67 -11.28
CA GLY A 83 23.13 2.68 -10.71
C GLY A 83 23.78 3.55 -11.78
N THR A 84 24.07 4.79 -11.42
CA THR A 84 24.78 5.75 -12.27
C THR A 84 26.08 6.20 -11.60
N GLY A 85 27.17 6.23 -12.35
CA GLY A 85 28.47 6.69 -11.84
C GLY A 85 29.35 7.22 -12.95
N ALA A 86 30.18 8.21 -12.63
CA ALA A 86 31.23 8.73 -13.50
C ALA A 86 32.59 8.45 -12.85
N ASP A 87 33.63 8.33 -13.66
CA ASP A 87 34.99 8.33 -13.16
C ASP A 87 35.30 9.71 -12.55
N GLN A 88 36.00 9.75 -11.41
CA GLN A 88 36.48 11.01 -10.83
C GLN A 88 37.89 11.31 -11.33
N PRO A 89 38.09 12.16 -12.35
CA PRO A 89 39.42 12.56 -12.76
C PRO A 89 40.04 13.50 -11.70
N LEU A 90 41.34 13.34 -11.46
CA LEU A 90 42.15 14.25 -10.64
C LEU A 90 42.23 15.69 -11.22
N ILE A 91 41.85 15.86 -12.49
CA ILE A 91 41.84 17.14 -13.21
C ILE A 91 40.57 17.27 -14.05
N SER A 92 39.75 18.26 -13.68
CA SER A 92 38.45 18.72 -14.21
C SER A 92 38.19 18.58 -15.73
N SER A 93 37.89 17.38 -16.20
CA SER A 93 37.05 17.16 -17.39
C SER A 93 36.12 16.01 -17.08
N GLY A 94 34.90 16.32 -16.60
CA GLY A 94 33.94 15.29 -16.17
C GLY A 94 33.71 14.27 -17.28
N GLU A 95 34.02 13.01 -16.98
CA GLU A 95 33.68 11.90 -17.87
C GLU A 95 32.16 11.69 -17.90
N PRO A 96 31.60 11.20 -19.01
CA PRO A 96 30.17 10.93 -19.09
C PRO A 96 29.73 9.92 -18.02
N GLU A 97 28.56 10.14 -17.44
CA GLU A 97 27.95 9.18 -16.52
C GLU A 97 27.69 7.85 -17.24
N GLN A 98 28.11 6.77 -16.61
CA GLN A 98 27.89 5.41 -17.06
C GLN A 98 26.82 4.76 -16.18
N THR A 99 26.03 3.88 -16.78
CA THR A 99 24.97 3.13 -16.08
C THR A 99 25.35 1.67 -15.96
N PHE A 100 25.06 1.08 -14.80
CA PHE A 100 25.32 -0.32 -14.52
C PHE A 100 24.13 -0.90 -13.75
N GLU A 101 23.86 -2.18 -13.98
CA GLU A 101 22.80 -2.90 -13.27
C GLU A 101 23.41 -3.75 -12.15
N PHE A 102 22.82 -3.66 -10.96
CA PHE A 102 23.23 -4.42 -9.79
C PHE A 102 22.03 -5.08 -9.14
N CYS A 103 22.27 -6.18 -8.43
CA CYS A 103 21.24 -6.84 -7.65
C CYS A 103 21.53 -6.77 -6.16
N PHE A 104 20.49 -6.47 -5.39
CA PHE A 104 20.56 -6.35 -3.94
C PHE A 104 19.46 -7.16 -3.28
N ASP A 105 19.82 -7.87 -2.22
CA ASP A 105 18.86 -8.39 -1.25
C ASP A 105 18.54 -7.29 -0.24
N VAL A 106 17.26 -6.96 -0.11
CA VAL A 106 16.73 -6.01 0.86
C VAL A 106 15.84 -6.78 1.83
N ARG A 107 16.31 -6.93 3.07
CA ARG A 107 15.57 -7.61 4.14
C ARG A 107 14.67 -6.62 4.87
N ILE A 108 13.40 -6.95 4.99
CA ILE A 108 12.38 -6.15 5.67
C ILE A 108 11.79 -6.98 6.80
N THR A 109 11.88 -6.47 8.02
CA THR A 109 11.20 -7.03 9.20
C THR A 109 10.12 -6.07 9.68
N ARG A 110 9.44 -6.42 10.75
CA ARG A 110 8.41 -5.56 11.35
C ARG A 110 8.95 -4.18 11.72
N TYR A 111 10.17 -4.10 12.21
CA TYR A 111 10.70 -2.89 12.84
C TYR A 111 11.78 -2.19 12.03
N GLU A 112 12.41 -2.89 11.09
CA GLU A 112 13.57 -2.37 10.37
C GLU A 112 13.64 -2.88 8.94
N VAL A 113 14.25 -2.04 8.11
CA VAL A 113 14.80 -2.41 6.80
C VAL A 113 16.29 -2.59 7.00
N GLY A 114 16.79 -3.80 6.74
CA GLY A 114 18.22 -4.09 6.80
C GLY A 114 18.98 -3.40 5.67
N GLU A 115 20.27 -3.20 5.88
CA GLU A 115 21.17 -2.67 4.84
C GLU A 115 21.14 -3.57 3.59
N PRO A 116 21.00 -2.99 2.38
CA PRO A 116 21.00 -3.77 1.15
C PRO A 116 22.31 -4.56 0.97
N ARG A 117 22.19 -5.86 0.72
CA ARG A 117 23.34 -6.72 0.45
C ARG A 117 23.46 -6.97 -1.04
N LYS A 118 24.56 -6.57 -1.67
CA LYS A 118 24.83 -6.89 -3.07
C LYS A 118 24.90 -8.41 -3.26
N VAL A 119 24.24 -8.92 -4.29
CA VAL A 119 24.21 -10.33 -4.67
C VAL A 119 24.37 -10.50 -6.17
N ALA A 120 24.68 -11.71 -6.62
CA ALA A 120 24.60 -12.05 -8.04
C ALA A 120 23.14 -11.94 -8.50
N CYS A 121 22.92 -11.33 -9.68
CA CYS A 121 21.59 -11.23 -10.24
C CYS A 121 21.04 -12.62 -10.61
N PRO A 122 19.91 -13.06 -10.03
CA PRO A 122 19.25 -14.28 -10.47
C PRO A 122 18.92 -14.21 -11.96
N ALA A 123 19.03 -15.32 -12.68
CA ALA A 123 18.70 -15.41 -14.11
C ALA A 123 17.19 -15.45 -14.40
N ASN A 124 16.36 -15.04 -13.44
CA ASN A 124 14.90 -15.11 -13.51
C ASN A 124 14.34 -13.88 -14.22
N ALA A 125 13.20 -14.05 -14.88
CA ALA A 125 12.40 -12.91 -15.33
C ALA A 125 11.89 -12.12 -14.11
N PRO A 126 11.73 -10.79 -14.23
CA PRO A 126 11.11 -9.99 -13.17
C PRO A 126 9.73 -10.53 -12.79
N ILE A 127 9.49 -10.65 -11.49
CA ILE A 127 8.20 -11.01 -10.93
C ILE A 127 7.23 -9.87 -11.21
N THR A 128 6.11 -10.19 -11.85
CA THR A 128 4.98 -9.27 -12.03
C THR A 128 3.78 -9.82 -11.28
N TYR A 129 2.93 -8.90 -10.82
CA TYR A 129 1.67 -9.25 -10.19
C TYR A 129 0.51 -8.76 -11.07
N PRO A 130 -0.61 -9.49 -11.14
CA PRO A 130 -1.81 -8.97 -11.75
C PRO A 130 -2.19 -7.64 -11.11
N ALA A 131 -2.66 -6.70 -11.93
CA ALA A 131 -3.20 -5.43 -11.43
C ALA A 131 -4.23 -5.73 -10.34
N GLN A 132 -4.09 -5.06 -9.21
CA GLN A 132 -5.02 -5.22 -8.12
C GLN A 132 -6.41 -4.77 -8.59
N GLN A 133 -7.42 -5.61 -8.38
CA GLN A 133 -8.79 -5.20 -8.65
C GLN A 133 -9.12 -4.00 -7.77
N ALA A 134 -9.63 -2.93 -8.38
CA ALA A 134 -10.06 -1.77 -7.63
C ALA A 134 -11.07 -2.19 -6.53
N ALA A 135 -10.94 -1.57 -5.36
CA ALA A 135 -11.89 -1.76 -4.27
C ALA A 135 -13.32 -1.44 -4.76
N PRO A 136 -14.33 -2.20 -4.35
CA PRO A 136 -15.70 -1.91 -4.74
C PRO A 136 -16.11 -0.54 -4.19
N LEU A 137 -16.68 0.30 -5.05
CA LEU A 137 -17.14 1.63 -4.65
C LEU A 137 -18.54 1.55 -4.05
N LEU A 138 -18.73 2.16 -2.88
CA LEU A 138 -20.07 2.36 -2.34
C LEU A 138 -20.76 3.52 -3.07
N PRO A 139 -22.09 3.44 -3.26
CA PRO A 139 -22.85 4.55 -3.84
C PRO A 139 -22.65 5.86 -3.06
N ALA A 140 -22.63 6.97 -3.79
CA ALA A 140 -22.65 8.29 -3.19
C ALA A 140 -23.92 8.52 -2.34
N GLU A 141 -23.82 9.42 -1.37
CA GLU A 141 -24.88 9.66 -0.38
C GLU A 141 -26.19 10.15 -1.03
N ASP A 142 -26.09 11.02 -2.02
CA ASP A 142 -27.21 11.54 -2.81
C ASP A 142 -27.91 10.42 -3.61
N LYS A 143 -27.16 9.51 -4.23
CA LYS A 143 -27.70 8.35 -4.94
C LYS A 143 -28.47 7.43 -3.99
N LEU A 144 -27.95 7.19 -2.79
CA LEU A 144 -28.65 6.40 -1.76
C LEU A 144 -29.92 7.11 -1.26
N LYS A 145 -29.83 8.42 -1.00
CA LYS A 145 -30.99 9.22 -0.58
C LYS A 145 -32.10 9.18 -1.63
N ALA A 146 -31.75 9.30 -2.91
CA ALA A 146 -32.71 9.22 -4.01
C ALA A 146 -33.38 7.84 -4.09
N ALA A 147 -32.59 6.76 -4.04
CA ALA A 147 -33.10 5.39 -4.11
C ALA A 147 -34.03 5.05 -2.92
N LEU A 148 -33.74 5.58 -1.73
CA LEU A 148 -34.44 5.25 -0.49
C LEU A 148 -35.55 6.26 -0.12
N ALA A 149 -35.78 7.30 -0.94
CA ALA A 149 -36.72 8.38 -0.64
C ALA A 149 -38.17 7.92 -0.39
N ARG A 150 -38.56 6.77 -0.96
CA ARG A 150 -39.92 6.20 -0.85
C ARG A 150 -39.99 4.94 0.01
N VAL A 151 -38.89 4.55 0.64
CA VAL A 151 -38.81 3.34 1.45
C VAL A 151 -39.53 3.54 2.77
N THR A 152 -40.35 2.57 3.15
CA THR A 152 -41.14 2.63 4.38
C THR A 152 -40.95 1.44 5.31
N ASP A 153 -40.31 0.37 4.81
CA ASP A 153 -40.04 -0.87 5.52
C ASP A 153 -38.77 -1.55 4.98
N GLU A 154 -38.34 -2.62 5.63
CA GLU A 154 -37.14 -3.35 5.23
C GLU A 154 -37.25 -3.98 3.84
N THR A 155 -38.44 -4.46 3.47
CA THR A 155 -38.67 -5.13 2.19
C THR A 155 -38.48 -4.14 1.03
N SER A 156 -39.06 -2.95 1.14
CA SER A 156 -38.86 -1.86 0.19
C SER A 156 -37.41 -1.36 0.20
N ALA A 157 -36.73 -1.35 1.35
CA ALA A 157 -35.30 -1.04 1.44
C ALA A 157 -34.44 -2.06 0.66
N ARG A 158 -34.72 -3.36 0.83
CA ARG A 158 -34.04 -4.44 0.11
C ARG A 158 -34.21 -4.31 -1.40
N SER A 159 -35.45 -4.07 -1.86
CA SER A 159 -35.72 -3.85 -3.28
C SER A 159 -34.96 -2.64 -3.83
N ALA A 160 -35.05 -1.49 -3.15
CA ALA A 160 -34.40 -0.26 -3.60
C ALA A 160 -32.86 -0.37 -3.67
N ILE A 161 -32.23 -1.10 -2.73
CA ILE A 161 -30.79 -1.36 -2.77
C ILE A 161 -30.43 -2.37 -3.88
N ALA A 162 -31.25 -3.40 -4.12
CA ALA A 162 -31.01 -4.34 -5.21
C ALA A 162 -31.02 -3.64 -6.59
N ASP A 163 -31.92 -2.67 -6.78
CA ASP A 163 -32.02 -1.87 -8.00
C ASP A 163 -30.78 -0.99 -8.26
N LEU A 164 -29.95 -0.75 -7.24
CA LEU A 164 -28.68 -0.03 -7.40
C LEU A 164 -27.59 -0.87 -8.09
N GLN A 165 -27.80 -2.19 -8.24
CA GLN A 165 -26.87 -3.12 -8.88
C GLN A 165 -25.43 -2.97 -8.35
N LEU A 166 -25.28 -3.07 -7.02
CA LEU A 166 -24.00 -2.92 -6.35
C LEU A 166 -23.01 -4.02 -6.80
N ASP A 167 -21.70 -3.72 -6.72
CA ASP A 167 -20.65 -4.72 -6.87
C ASP A 167 -20.90 -5.88 -5.89
N GLN A 168 -20.73 -7.12 -6.36
CA GLN A 168 -21.01 -8.33 -5.59
C GLN A 168 -20.17 -8.45 -4.31
N ARG A 169 -19.04 -7.73 -4.26
CA ARG A 169 -18.16 -7.63 -3.10
C ARG A 169 -18.67 -6.67 -2.03
N VAL A 170 -19.72 -5.87 -2.33
CA VAL A 170 -20.40 -5.03 -1.34
C VAL A 170 -21.37 -5.88 -0.53
N ARG A 171 -21.05 -6.06 0.75
CA ARG A 171 -21.95 -6.71 1.70
C ARG A 171 -23.02 -5.74 2.13
N THR A 172 -24.27 -6.19 2.04
CA THR A 172 -25.41 -5.42 2.52
C THR A 172 -26.07 -6.13 3.70
N GLN A 173 -26.35 -5.39 4.76
CA GLN A 173 -27.13 -5.85 5.91
C GLN A 173 -28.36 -4.98 6.10
N TYR A 174 -29.41 -5.58 6.63
CA TYR A 174 -30.67 -4.92 6.96
C TYR A 174 -31.09 -5.34 8.36
N VAL A 175 -31.74 -4.43 9.09
CA VAL A 175 -32.44 -4.75 10.32
C VAL A 175 -33.61 -3.80 10.49
N THR A 176 -34.68 -4.29 11.09
CA THR A 176 -35.76 -3.46 11.60
C THR A 176 -35.85 -3.61 13.10
N ARG A 177 -35.78 -2.48 13.81
CA ARG A 177 -35.92 -2.45 15.26
C ARG A 177 -36.68 -1.21 15.68
N ASP A 178 -37.69 -1.38 16.54
CA ASP A 178 -38.47 -0.28 17.11
C ASP A 178 -39.02 0.69 16.04
N GLY A 179 -39.44 0.15 14.90
CA GLY A 179 -39.97 0.93 13.77
C GLY A 179 -38.91 1.69 12.96
N VAL A 180 -37.62 1.48 13.23
CA VAL A 180 -36.49 2.03 12.47
C VAL A 180 -35.90 0.94 11.58
N VAL A 181 -35.72 1.26 10.29
CA VAL A 181 -34.97 0.40 9.36
C VAL A 181 -33.53 0.88 9.31
N GLY A 182 -32.60 0.00 9.66
CA GLY A 182 -31.17 0.18 9.47
C GLY A 182 -30.69 -0.56 8.23
N VAL A 183 -29.86 0.08 7.41
CA VAL A 183 -29.15 -0.54 6.30
C VAL A 183 -27.66 -0.24 6.43
N ALA A 184 -26.81 -1.24 6.24
CA ALA A 184 -25.37 -1.05 6.17
C ALA A 184 -24.82 -1.61 4.85
N LEU A 185 -24.02 -0.81 4.16
CA LEU A 185 -23.26 -1.19 2.97
C LEU A 185 -21.79 -1.19 3.34
N ARG A 186 -21.13 -2.34 3.20
CA ARG A 186 -19.73 -2.54 3.53
C ARG A 186 -18.96 -3.03 2.31
N ALA A 187 -17.95 -2.29 1.92
CA ALA A 187 -17.02 -2.64 0.86
C ALA A 187 -15.67 -2.99 1.50
N ASP A 188 -15.38 -4.29 1.59
CA ASP A 188 -14.07 -4.75 2.06
C ASP A 188 -13.02 -4.53 0.97
N ASP A 189 -11.88 -3.93 1.34
CA ASP A 189 -10.69 -3.98 0.49
C ASP A 189 -9.94 -5.28 0.83
N ALA A 190 -9.75 -6.15 -0.16
CA ALA A 190 -9.06 -7.42 0.07
C ALA A 190 -7.56 -7.24 0.43
N SER A 191 -7.00 -6.06 0.13
CA SER A 191 -5.56 -5.76 0.27
C SER A 191 -5.20 -4.86 1.45
N ALA A 192 -6.18 -4.16 1.99
CA ALA A 192 -6.01 -3.25 3.10
C ALA A 192 -6.90 -3.77 4.21
N HIS A 193 -6.41 -3.84 5.44
CA HIS A 193 -7.23 -4.10 6.63
C HIS A 193 -8.22 -2.96 6.92
N SER A 194 -8.77 -2.32 5.89
CA SER A 194 -9.71 -1.23 5.88
C SER A 194 -10.92 -1.61 5.03
N PHE A 195 -12.05 -0.98 5.33
CA PHE A 195 -13.27 -1.14 4.56
C PHE A 195 -13.93 0.22 4.41
N ASP A 196 -14.70 0.39 3.33
CA ASP A 196 -15.63 1.51 3.23
C ASP A 196 -16.98 1.12 3.83
N CYS A 197 -17.66 2.09 4.43
CA CYS A 197 -18.92 1.91 5.13
C CYS A 197 -19.89 3.04 4.83
N ARG A 198 -21.12 2.67 4.45
CA ARG A 198 -22.28 3.57 4.41
C ARG A 198 -23.37 3.01 5.29
N LEU A 199 -23.87 3.85 6.20
CA LEU A 199 -24.99 3.51 7.07
C LEU A 199 -26.20 4.35 6.65
N VAL A 200 -27.37 3.72 6.71
CA VAL A 200 -28.65 4.35 6.46
C VAL A 200 -29.60 4.04 7.60
N ARG A 201 -30.29 5.09 8.07
CA ARG A 201 -31.32 4.99 9.09
C ARG A 201 -32.61 5.61 8.56
N ILE A 202 -33.67 4.83 8.58
CA ILE A 202 -35.01 5.24 8.15
C ILE A 202 -35.91 5.19 9.38
N THR A 203 -36.25 6.35 9.92
CA THR A 203 -37.14 6.47 11.07
C THR A 203 -38.56 6.75 10.58
N ARG A 204 -39.49 5.87 10.92
CA ARG A 204 -40.91 6.08 10.62
C ARG A 204 -41.47 7.17 11.52
N GLY A 205 -42.08 8.18 10.92
CA GLY A 205 -42.66 9.34 11.60
C GLY A 205 -43.36 10.27 10.61
N GLN A 206 -43.89 11.38 11.09
CA GLN A 206 -44.35 12.49 10.26
C GLN A 206 -43.50 13.72 10.59
N PRO A 207 -42.50 14.08 9.75
CA PRO A 207 -42.11 13.44 8.49
C PRO A 207 -41.28 12.15 8.69
N VAL A 208 -41.22 11.32 7.65
CA VAL A 208 -40.26 10.21 7.58
C VAL A 208 -38.85 10.81 7.53
N LYS A 209 -37.94 10.31 8.36
CA LYS A 209 -36.56 10.77 8.39
C LYS A 209 -35.63 9.73 7.77
N LEU A 210 -34.89 10.14 6.75
CA LEU A 210 -33.87 9.36 6.07
C LEU A 210 -32.50 9.98 6.34
N ASP A 211 -31.70 9.33 7.17
CA ASP A 211 -30.31 9.71 7.43
C ASP A 211 -29.38 8.75 6.69
N VAL A 212 -28.43 9.28 5.91
CA VAL A 212 -27.37 8.51 5.24
C VAL A 212 -26.04 9.15 5.62
N TRP A 213 -25.06 8.37 6.07
CA TRP A 213 -23.75 8.89 6.46
C TRP A 213 -22.62 7.90 6.21
N ARG A 214 -21.38 8.44 6.16
CA ARG A 214 -20.14 7.69 6.35
C ARG A 214 -19.71 7.85 7.81
N PRO A 215 -19.44 6.79 8.56
CA PRO A 215 -18.68 6.95 9.80
C PRO A 215 -17.31 7.56 9.50
N ALA A 216 -16.78 8.35 10.43
CA ALA A 216 -15.40 8.84 10.35
C ALA A 216 -14.41 7.66 10.29
N SER A 217 -13.31 7.79 9.55
CA SER A 217 -12.32 6.72 9.35
C SER A 217 -11.72 6.19 10.66
N VAL A 218 -11.66 7.02 11.70
CA VAL A 218 -11.24 6.63 13.06
C VAL A 218 -12.19 5.63 13.72
N TYR A 219 -13.49 5.67 13.41
CA TYR A 219 -14.44 4.66 13.89
C TYR A 219 -14.41 3.37 13.08
N LEU A 220 -13.79 3.35 11.90
CA LEU A 220 -13.70 2.17 11.04
C LEU A 220 -12.44 1.34 11.31
N GLN A 221 -11.76 1.57 12.44
CA GLN A 221 -10.65 0.74 12.89
C GLN A 221 -11.16 -0.59 13.47
N PRO A 222 -10.37 -1.67 13.37
CA PRO A 222 -10.72 -2.94 14.01
C PRO A 222 -11.02 -2.77 15.50
N GLY A 223 -12.19 -3.24 15.95
CA GLY A 223 -12.62 -3.17 17.36
C GLY A 223 -13.49 -1.96 17.72
N GLU A 224 -13.65 -0.99 16.81
CA GLU A 224 -14.51 0.19 16.99
C GLU A 224 -15.93 -0.05 16.42
N LEU A 225 -16.27 0.53 15.27
CA LEU A 225 -17.56 0.38 14.60
C LEU A 225 -17.46 -0.65 13.46
N SER A 226 -18.34 -1.64 13.45
CA SER A 226 -18.22 -2.83 12.59
C SER A 226 -18.93 -2.73 11.23
N CYS A 227 -19.64 -1.62 10.99
CA CYS A 227 -20.48 -1.35 9.82
C CYS A 227 -21.64 -2.33 9.68
N THR A 228 -22.53 -2.33 10.66
CA THR A 228 -23.68 -3.24 10.75
C THR A 228 -25.00 -2.49 10.65
N ALA A 229 -26.04 -3.19 10.21
CA ALA A 229 -27.38 -2.61 10.14
C ALA A 229 -27.91 -2.20 11.54
N SER A 230 -27.50 -2.89 12.60
CA SER A 230 -27.84 -2.55 13.98
C SER A 230 -27.25 -1.20 14.40
N GLU A 231 -25.99 -0.92 14.04
CA GLU A 231 -25.36 0.38 14.29
C GLU A 231 -26.06 1.49 13.49
N ALA A 232 -26.47 1.19 12.25
CA ALA A 232 -27.26 2.10 11.43
C ALA A 232 -28.61 2.43 12.09
N ALA A 233 -29.37 1.41 12.53
CA ALA A 233 -30.64 1.62 13.22
C ALA A 233 -30.48 2.44 14.51
N GLY A 234 -29.38 2.21 15.24
CA GLY A 234 -29.00 2.97 16.43
C GLY A 234 -28.46 4.39 16.17
N GLY A 235 -28.14 4.74 14.91
CA GLY A 235 -27.57 6.04 14.56
C GLY A 235 -26.12 6.25 15.02
N LEU A 236 -25.36 5.16 15.20
CA LEU A 236 -23.97 5.21 15.65
C LEU A 236 -23.03 5.76 14.58
N GLY A 237 -21.99 6.47 15.00
CA GLY A 237 -20.98 7.07 14.09
C GLY A 237 -21.50 8.22 13.21
N MET A 238 -22.72 8.72 13.45
CA MET A 238 -23.31 9.84 12.70
C MET A 238 -22.69 11.20 13.06
N ARG A 239 -22.12 11.31 14.27
CA ARG A 239 -21.41 12.51 14.73
C ARG A 239 -19.90 12.25 14.76
N PRO A 240 -19.07 13.21 14.33
CA PRO A 240 -17.63 13.08 14.45
C PRO A 240 -17.21 12.99 15.93
N PRO A 241 -16.08 12.33 16.23
CA PRO A 241 -15.51 12.37 17.58
C PRO A 241 -15.12 13.80 17.95
N HIS A 242 -15.30 14.14 19.23
CA HIS A 242 -14.89 15.42 19.83
C HIS A 242 -13.42 15.39 20.24
#